data_AF-Q2C9H1-F1
#
_entry.id   AF-Q2C9H1-F1
#
_cell.length_a   1.000
_cell.length_b   1.000
_cell.length_c   1.000
_cell.angle_alpha   90.00
_cell.angle_beta   90.00
_cell.angle_gamma   90.00
#
_symmetry.space_group_name_H-M   'P 1'
#
loop_
_entity.id
_entity.type
_entity.pdbx_description
1 polymer ?
#
loop_
_entity_poly.entity_id
_entity_poly.type
_entity_poly.pdbx_seq_one_letter_code
_entity_poly.pdbx_strand_id
1 'polypeptide(L)'
;MRRIVRVIAPLFIFSSIFLSYLPFAYSAEDGSVANISSRSFESGHLTLTKTVQNITQNTPASVSSTVANPGDILEYRIEFTNTGVGDILNMVLHDSTPEFTSAQQAVTCDALLLPSSLSCKIATPNGTNSAGYKGDILWSLKGGLSGGESGLVVYRVKINN
;
A
#
# COMPACT_ATOMS: atom_id res chain seq x y z
N MET A 1 25.51 18.78 16.78
CA MET A 1 25.04 17.39 16.97
C MET A 1 23.95 17.13 15.94
N ARG A 2 24.16 16.26 14.95
CA ARG A 2 23.11 15.90 13.97
C ARG A 2 22.15 14.92 14.66
N ARG A 3 20.90 15.31 14.87
CA ARG A 3 19.88 14.42 15.45
C ARG A 3 19.52 13.36 14.41
N ILE A 4 19.88 12.12 14.71
CA ILE A 4 19.46 10.95 13.93
C ILE A 4 17.96 10.73 14.20
N VAL A 5 17.15 10.74 13.15
CA VAL A 5 15.72 10.46 13.22
C VAL A 5 15.48 9.03 12.71
N ARG A 6 14.80 8.22 13.51
CA ARG A 6 14.30 6.92 13.09
C ARG A 6 12.90 7.11 12.52
N VAL A 7 12.78 7.04 11.20
CA VAL A 7 11.49 7.19 10.52
C VAL A 7 10.89 5.81 10.30
N ILE A 8 9.70 5.59 10.85
CA ILE A 8 8.94 4.34 10.71
C ILE A 8 8.11 4.45 9.42
N ALA A 9 7.86 3.33 8.76
CA ALA A 9 6.85 3.24 7.70
C ALA A 9 5.52 2.75 8.30
N PRO A 10 4.71 3.58 8.99
CA PRO A 10 3.38 3.13 9.35
C PRO A 10 2.59 2.96 8.04
N LEU A 11 2.10 1.75 7.81
CA LEU A 11 1.13 1.45 6.75
C LEU A 11 -0.23 1.37 7.45
N PHE A 12 -1.16 2.24 7.08
CA PHE A 12 -2.54 2.13 7.51
C PHE A 12 -3.35 1.47 6.39
N ILE A 13 -4.05 0.37 6.69
CA ILE A 13 -4.89 -0.34 5.72
C ILE A 13 -6.35 0.02 6.02
N PHE A 14 -7.04 0.67 5.09
CA PHE A 14 -8.50 0.59 5.00
C PHE A 14 -8.87 -0.42 3.93
N SER A 15 -9.17 -1.66 4.33
CA SER A 15 -9.87 -2.61 3.47
C SER A 15 -11.36 -2.30 3.57
N SER A 16 -12.01 -1.99 2.44
CA SER A 16 -13.47 -1.88 2.38
C SER A 16 -14.19 -3.24 2.43
N ILE A 17 -13.49 -4.34 2.71
CA ILE A 17 -14.08 -5.68 2.78
C ILE A 17 -14.42 -6.01 4.23
N PHE A 18 -15.58 -5.57 4.71
CA PHE A 18 -16.29 -6.18 5.84
C PHE A 18 -17.79 -5.84 5.76
N LEU A 19 -18.61 -6.77 5.25
CA LEU A 19 -19.76 -7.39 5.93
C LEU A 19 -20.65 -8.15 4.94
N SER A 20 -20.53 -9.48 4.94
CA SER A 20 -21.71 -10.36 4.90
C SER A 20 -21.30 -11.76 5.38
N TYR A 21 -20.98 -11.89 6.66
CA TYR A 21 -20.98 -13.20 7.33
C TYR A 21 -22.42 -13.44 7.78
N LEU A 22 -23.22 -14.13 6.95
CA LEU A 22 -24.43 -14.77 7.45
C LEU A 22 -24.01 -16.05 8.17
N PRO A 23 -24.49 -16.32 9.40
CA PRO A 23 -24.31 -17.62 10.01
C PRO A 23 -25.28 -18.58 9.32
N PHE A 24 -24.81 -19.39 8.37
CA PHE A 24 -25.58 -20.57 7.99
C PHE A 24 -25.45 -21.60 9.12
N ALA A 25 -26.60 -21.95 9.66
CA ALA A 25 -26.80 -22.82 10.80
C ALA A 25 -26.11 -24.18 10.61
N TYR A 26 -25.47 -24.67 11.67
CA TYR A 26 -25.03 -26.06 11.77
C TYR A 26 -26.21 -26.91 12.25
N SER A 27 -26.69 -27.81 11.40
CA SER A 27 -27.30 -29.07 11.84
C SER A 27 -27.23 -30.10 10.73
N ALA A 28 -26.38 -31.10 10.92
CA ALA A 28 -26.59 -32.47 10.48
C ALA A 28 -25.57 -33.37 11.20
N GLU A 29 -26.07 -34.22 12.10
CA GLU A 29 -25.41 -35.48 12.42
C GLU A 29 -25.54 -36.39 11.19
N ASP A 30 -24.46 -36.66 10.48
CA ASP A 30 -24.19 -37.98 9.86
C ASP A 30 -22.73 -38.03 9.35
N GLY A 31 -22.08 -39.17 9.53
CA GLY A 31 -20.68 -39.40 9.23
C GLY A 31 -20.40 -39.46 7.72
N SER A 32 -19.72 -38.45 7.19
CA SER A 32 -19.00 -38.55 5.92
C SER A 32 -17.72 -37.73 5.98
N VAL A 33 -16.58 -38.41 5.81
CA VAL A 33 -15.25 -37.79 5.72
C VAL A 33 -15.12 -37.08 4.37
N ALA A 34 -15.51 -35.81 4.33
CA ALA A 34 -15.11 -34.91 3.27
C ALA A 34 -13.76 -34.27 3.66
N ASN A 35 -12.66 -34.83 3.15
CA ASN A 35 -11.41 -34.07 3.02
C ASN A 35 -11.60 -32.99 1.95
N ILE A 36 -12.40 -31.96 2.24
CA ILE A 36 -12.46 -30.75 1.44
C ILE A 36 -11.55 -29.75 2.14
N SER A 37 -10.27 -29.80 1.78
CA SER A 37 -9.39 -28.64 1.88
C SER A 37 -9.84 -27.63 0.83
N SER A 38 -11.00 -27.00 1.00
CA SER A 38 -11.36 -25.80 0.24
C SER A 38 -10.53 -24.64 0.78
N ARG A 39 -9.26 -24.57 0.37
CA ARG A 39 -8.52 -23.32 0.48
C ARG A 39 -9.19 -22.36 -0.51
N SER A 40 -9.96 -21.42 0.02
CA SER A 40 -10.70 -20.39 -0.72
C SER A 40 -9.74 -19.39 -1.39
N PHE A 41 -8.93 -19.85 -2.34
CA PHE A 41 -8.14 -18.98 -3.22
C PHE A 41 -8.92 -18.54 -4.46
N GLU A 42 -10.16 -19.02 -4.65
CA GLU A 42 -11.05 -18.65 -5.77
C GLU A 42 -11.50 -17.17 -5.75
N SER A 43 -11.23 -16.45 -4.66
CA SER A 43 -11.42 -14.99 -4.56
C SER A 43 -10.07 -14.28 -4.68
N GLY A 44 -10.09 -13.02 -5.14
CA GLY A 44 -8.91 -12.16 -5.08
C GLY A 44 -8.42 -11.97 -3.64
N HIS A 45 -7.10 -11.94 -3.46
CA HIS A 45 -6.45 -11.75 -2.16
C HIS A 45 -5.31 -10.74 -2.27
N LEU A 46 -5.47 -9.57 -1.65
CA LEU A 46 -4.48 -8.48 -1.73
C LEU A 46 -3.41 -8.62 -0.65
N THR A 47 -2.15 -8.58 -1.04
CA THR A 47 -1.00 -8.41 -0.14
C THR A 47 -0.30 -7.08 -0.45
N LEU A 48 0.13 -6.35 0.58
CA LEU A 48 0.87 -5.11 0.43
C LEU A 48 2.21 -5.17 1.17
N THR A 49 3.25 -4.62 0.54
CA THR A 49 4.57 -4.46 1.14
C THR A 49 5.03 -3.02 0.98
N LYS A 50 5.22 -2.31 2.09
CA LYS A 50 5.78 -0.95 2.10
C LYS A 50 7.24 -0.98 2.53
N THR A 51 8.09 -0.30 1.78
CA THR A 51 9.50 -0.09 2.13
C THR A 51 9.84 1.39 2.13
N VAL A 52 10.85 1.73 2.92
CA VAL A 52 11.45 3.07 2.98
C VAL A 52 12.94 2.99 2.70
N GLN A 53 13.43 3.91 1.89
CA GLN A 53 14.85 4.06 1.57
C GLN A 53 15.26 5.52 1.76
N ASN A 54 16.35 5.80 2.49
CA ASN A 54 16.99 7.10 2.45
C ASN A 54 17.87 7.17 1.19
N ILE A 55 17.35 7.82 0.16
CA ILE A 55 18.02 7.93 -1.15
C ILE A 55 19.10 9.01 -1.15
N THR A 56 19.05 9.97 -0.23
CA THR A 56 20.12 10.97 -0.06
C THR A 56 21.41 10.32 0.46
N GLN A 57 21.27 9.34 1.35
CA GLN A 57 22.40 8.61 1.92
C GLN A 57 22.66 7.25 1.24
N ASN A 58 21.87 6.89 0.23
CA ASN A 58 21.89 5.57 -0.43
C ASN A 58 21.87 4.39 0.55
N THR A 59 21.07 4.49 1.62
CA THR A 59 20.88 3.36 2.53
C THR A 59 20.11 2.22 1.83
N PRO A 60 20.24 0.97 2.29
CA PRO A 60 19.35 -0.10 1.84
C PRO A 60 17.88 0.20 2.15
N ALA A 61 16.98 -0.24 1.28
CA ALA A 61 15.54 -0.19 1.55
C ALA A 61 15.18 -1.11 2.74
N SER A 62 14.20 -0.69 3.54
CA SER A 62 13.79 -1.37 4.76
C SER A 62 12.27 -1.34 4.93
N VAL A 63 11.69 -2.44 5.42
CA VAL A 63 10.25 -2.52 5.75
C VAL A 63 9.91 -1.93 7.13
N SER A 64 10.91 -1.67 7.97
CA SER A 64 10.70 -1.27 9.36
C SER A 64 11.01 0.21 9.58
N SER A 65 12.26 0.59 9.30
CA SER A 65 12.75 1.95 9.52
C SER A 65 14.03 2.20 8.74
N THR A 66 14.30 3.47 8.49
CA THR A 66 15.60 3.94 8.02
C THR A 66 16.15 5.02 8.95
N VAL A 67 17.47 5.18 8.92
CA VAL A 67 18.20 6.24 9.62
C VAL A 67 18.33 7.42 8.66
N ALA A 68 17.96 8.60 9.12
CA ALA A 68 18.02 9.80 8.30
C ALA A 68 18.21 11.07 9.15
N ASN A 69 18.63 12.14 8.49
CA ASN A 69 18.83 13.46 9.07
C ASN A 69 17.78 14.45 8.55
N PRO A 70 17.50 15.54 9.28
CA PRO A 70 16.74 16.66 8.75
C PRO A 70 17.30 17.11 7.39
N GLY A 71 16.41 17.29 6.41
CA GLY A 71 16.75 17.61 5.03
C GLY A 71 16.95 16.42 4.09
N ASP A 72 17.11 15.20 4.59
CA ASP A 72 17.22 14.00 3.75
C ASP A 72 15.91 13.70 3.02
N ILE A 73 16.02 13.06 1.86
CA ILE A 73 14.90 12.61 1.05
C ILE A 73 14.74 11.10 1.24
N LEU A 74 13.52 10.70 1.59
CA LEU A 74 13.11 9.32 1.72
C LEU A 74 12.20 8.93 0.55
N GLU A 75 12.48 7.78 -0.05
CA GLU A 75 11.62 7.14 -1.03
C GLU A 75 10.81 6.04 -0.35
N TYR A 76 9.50 6.10 -0.52
CA TYR A 76 8.57 5.09 -0.09
C TYR A 76 8.04 4.32 -1.30
N ARG A 77 8.07 3.00 -1.21
CA ARG A 77 7.62 2.08 -2.24
C ARG A 77 6.57 1.16 -1.65
N ILE A 78 5.36 1.16 -2.20
CA ILE A 78 4.25 0.29 -1.80
C ILE A 78 3.97 -0.67 -2.95
N GLU A 79 4.44 -1.90 -2.81
CA GLU A 79 4.13 -2.99 -3.70
C GLU A 79 2.79 -3.62 -3.28
N PHE A 80 1.92 -3.90 -4.25
CA PHE A 80 0.65 -4.57 -4.04
C PHE A 80 0.53 -5.75 -4.99
N THR A 81 0.09 -6.90 -4.50
CA THR A 81 0.02 -8.15 -5.26
C THR A 81 -1.30 -8.86 -4.98
N ASN A 82 -1.96 -9.34 -6.04
CA ASN A 82 -3.06 -10.28 -5.89
C ASN A 82 -2.49 -11.70 -5.81
N THR A 83 -2.46 -12.27 -4.61
CA THR A 83 -1.96 -13.64 -4.37
C THR A 83 -3.08 -14.70 -4.44
N GLY A 84 -4.32 -14.29 -4.69
CA GLY A 84 -5.45 -15.16 -5.00
C GLY A 84 -5.56 -15.47 -6.50
N VAL A 85 -6.57 -16.24 -6.89
CA VAL A 85 -6.84 -16.53 -8.32
C VAL A 85 -7.97 -15.69 -8.91
N GLY A 86 -8.84 -15.11 -8.09
CA GLY A 86 -9.92 -14.21 -8.53
C GLY A 86 -9.44 -12.76 -8.70
N ASP A 87 -10.13 -11.98 -9.53
CA ASP A 87 -9.77 -10.58 -9.78
C ASP A 87 -10.09 -9.67 -8.58
N ILE A 88 -9.24 -8.67 -8.34
CA ILE A 88 -9.51 -7.59 -7.39
C ILE A 88 -9.86 -6.33 -8.17
N LEU A 89 -11.06 -5.79 -7.95
CA LEU A 89 -11.57 -4.64 -8.69
C LEU A 89 -11.49 -3.36 -7.87
N ASN A 90 -11.19 -2.24 -8.53
CA ASN A 90 -11.39 -0.87 -8.01
C ASN A 90 -10.77 -0.62 -6.62
N MET A 91 -9.47 -0.83 -6.49
CA MET A 91 -8.76 -0.65 -5.23
C MET A 91 -8.49 0.83 -4.94
N VAL A 92 -8.38 1.16 -3.65
CA VAL A 92 -7.84 2.44 -3.20
C VAL A 92 -6.73 2.15 -2.21
N LEU A 93 -5.50 2.50 -2.57
CA LEU A 93 -4.38 2.47 -1.62
C LEU A 93 -4.38 3.79 -0.85
N HIS A 94 -4.15 3.71 0.45
CA HIS A 94 -4.08 4.86 1.33
C HIS A 94 -2.76 4.84 2.10
N ASP A 95 -2.09 5.97 2.12
CA ASP A 95 -0.92 6.22 2.95
C ASP A 95 -0.94 7.67 3.42
N SER A 96 0.00 8.04 4.28
CA SER A 96 0.19 9.42 4.71
C SER A 96 1.66 9.81 4.65
N THR A 97 1.93 11.10 4.50
CA THR A 97 3.28 11.64 4.74
C THR A 97 3.63 11.44 6.23
N PRO A 98 4.73 10.75 6.57
CA PRO A 98 5.11 10.55 7.97
C PRO A 98 5.28 11.85 8.75
N GLU A 99 5.15 11.77 10.07
CA GLU A 99 5.43 12.88 10.98
C GLU A 99 6.79 13.54 10.70
N PHE A 100 6.83 14.87 10.82
CA PHE A 100 8.01 15.69 10.54
C PHE A 100 8.55 15.61 9.10
N THR A 101 7.77 15.08 8.15
CA THR A 101 8.12 15.10 6.73
C THR A 101 7.14 15.94 5.91
N SER A 102 7.44 16.16 4.64
CA SER A 102 6.52 16.71 3.64
C SER A 102 6.85 16.14 2.28
N ALA A 103 5.88 16.05 1.37
CA ALA A 103 6.13 15.55 0.02
C ALA A 103 7.22 16.37 -0.66
N GLN A 104 8.24 15.69 -1.20
CA GLN A 104 9.35 16.37 -1.87
C GLN A 104 8.94 16.94 -3.24
N GLN A 105 7.92 16.34 -3.85
CA GLN A 105 7.36 16.70 -5.14
C GLN A 105 5.89 16.25 -5.19
N ALA A 106 5.16 16.67 -6.23
CA ALA A 106 3.82 16.14 -6.47
C ALA A 106 3.88 14.60 -6.62
N VAL A 107 2.95 13.91 -5.97
CA VAL A 107 2.79 12.46 -6.09
C VAL A 107 2.15 12.16 -7.44
N THR A 108 2.72 11.21 -8.19
CA THR A 108 2.26 10.82 -9.51
C THR A 108 2.08 9.31 -9.60
N CYS A 109 1.22 8.85 -10.50
CA CYS A 109 1.18 7.46 -10.90
C CYS A 109 2.22 7.23 -12.00
N ASP A 110 3.14 6.28 -11.81
CA ASP A 110 4.04 5.84 -12.87
C ASP A 110 3.40 4.67 -13.60
N ALA A 111 3.03 4.88 -14.87
CA ALA A 111 2.38 3.86 -15.69
C ALA A 111 3.30 2.64 -15.94
N LEU A 112 4.62 2.80 -15.83
CA LEU A 112 5.57 1.69 -16.00
C LEU A 112 5.61 0.76 -14.77
N LEU A 113 5.12 1.22 -13.63
CA LEU A 113 5.09 0.47 -12.37
C LEU A 113 3.73 -0.16 -12.08
N LEU A 114 2.75 0.05 -12.95
CA LEU A 114 1.39 -0.45 -12.79
C LEU A 114 1.05 -1.45 -13.91
N PRO A 115 0.26 -2.49 -13.61
CA PRO A 115 -0.40 -3.29 -14.64
C PRO A 115 -1.21 -2.41 -15.59
N SER A 116 -1.21 -2.76 -16.88
CA SER A 116 -1.94 -2.02 -17.92
C SER A 116 -3.47 -2.09 -17.77
N SER A 117 -3.96 -3.07 -17.01
CA SER A 117 -5.35 -3.24 -16.63
C SER A 117 -5.85 -2.21 -15.61
N LEU A 118 -4.94 -1.45 -14.98
CA LEU A 118 -5.26 -0.45 -13.97
C LEU A 118 -5.06 0.97 -14.49
N SER A 119 -6.03 1.82 -14.18
CA SER A 119 -5.94 3.27 -14.30
C SER A 119 -5.79 3.89 -12.92
N CYS A 120 -4.88 4.84 -12.77
CA CYS A 120 -4.51 5.40 -11.48
C CYS A 120 -4.84 6.90 -11.40
N LYS A 121 -5.51 7.29 -10.31
CA LYS A 121 -5.80 8.68 -9.98
C LYS A 121 -5.37 8.98 -8.55
N ILE A 122 -4.58 10.04 -8.38
CA ILE A 122 -4.15 10.53 -7.05
C ILE A 122 -5.19 11.48 -6.48
N ALA A 123 -5.46 11.36 -5.18
CA ALA A 123 -6.13 12.36 -4.37
C ALA A 123 -5.28 12.72 -3.14
N THR A 124 -5.28 14.00 -2.78
CA THR A 124 -4.56 14.58 -1.63
C THR A 124 -5.57 15.41 -0.82
N PRO A 125 -6.32 14.79 0.11
CA PRO A 125 -7.45 15.46 0.77
C PRO A 125 -7.06 16.66 1.63
N ASN A 126 -5.82 16.69 2.11
CA ASN A 126 -5.36 17.70 3.08
C ASN A 126 -4.75 18.94 2.44
N GLY A 127 -4.79 19.07 1.10
CA GLY A 127 -4.17 20.19 0.40
C GLY A 127 -3.85 19.94 -1.06
N THR A 128 -3.06 20.83 -1.65
CA THR A 128 -2.65 20.70 -3.05
C THR A 128 -1.54 19.66 -3.20
N ASN A 129 -1.65 18.79 -4.21
CA ASN A 129 -0.60 17.83 -4.57
C ASN A 129 0.63 18.54 -5.16
N SER A 130 1.52 19.03 -4.30
CA SER A 130 2.75 19.71 -4.68
C SER A 130 3.87 19.42 -3.67
N ALA A 131 5.08 19.90 -3.97
CA ALA A 131 6.14 19.94 -2.98
C ALA A 131 5.66 20.66 -1.70
N GLY A 132 6.01 20.12 -0.54
CA GLY A 132 5.55 20.59 0.77
C GLY A 132 4.24 20.00 1.26
N TYR A 133 3.53 19.18 0.46
CA TYR A 133 2.27 18.55 0.89
C TYR A 133 2.45 17.72 2.16
N LYS A 134 1.44 17.75 3.04
CA LYS A 134 1.37 16.96 4.28
C LYS A 134 -0.04 16.40 4.42
N GLY A 135 -0.13 15.12 4.75
CA GLY A 135 -1.39 14.42 5.00
C GLY A 135 -1.54 13.16 4.16
N ASP A 136 -2.79 12.78 3.93
CA ASP A 136 -3.19 11.55 3.28
C ASP A 136 -2.92 11.57 1.77
N ILE A 137 -2.47 10.44 1.25
CA ILE A 137 -2.25 10.20 -0.17
C ILE A 137 -3.12 8.99 -0.53
N LEU A 138 -4.03 9.17 -1.47
CA LEU A 138 -4.91 8.11 -1.96
C LEU A 138 -4.60 7.82 -3.42
N TRP A 139 -4.28 6.57 -3.73
CA TRP A 139 -4.17 6.06 -5.10
C TRP A 139 -5.44 5.29 -5.43
N SER A 140 -6.34 5.91 -6.21
CA SER A 140 -7.51 5.23 -6.77
C SER A 140 -7.10 4.44 -8.00
N LEU A 141 -7.04 3.12 -7.87
CA LEU A 141 -6.70 2.17 -8.94
C LEU A 141 -7.99 1.55 -9.48
N LYS A 142 -8.49 2.07 -10.60
CA LYS A 142 -9.70 1.60 -11.28
C LYS A 142 -9.34 0.58 -12.35
N GLY A 143 -10.15 -0.47 -12.47
CA GLY A 143 -9.84 -1.65 -13.29
C GLY A 143 -9.76 -2.91 -12.43
N GLY A 144 -9.15 -3.95 -12.98
CA GLY A 144 -8.96 -5.24 -12.32
C GLY A 144 -7.49 -5.60 -12.16
N LEU A 145 -7.11 -6.08 -10.98
CA LEU A 145 -5.83 -6.73 -10.71
C LEU A 145 -6.08 -8.24 -10.70
N SER A 146 -5.66 -8.91 -11.76
CA SER A 146 -5.87 -10.36 -11.95
C SER A 146 -5.04 -11.17 -10.97
N GLY A 147 -5.40 -12.44 -10.76
CA GLY A 147 -4.63 -13.35 -9.92
C GLY A 147 -3.16 -13.43 -10.36
N GLY A 148 -2.24 -13.24 -9.42
CA GLY A 148 -0.80 -13.22 -9.65
C GLY A 148 -0.24 -11.88 -10.16
N GLU A 149 -1.07 -10.89 -10.51
CA GLU A 149 -0.58 -9.58 -10.91
C GLU A 149 -0.12 -8.75 -9.70
N SER A 150 0.89 -7.91 -9.93
CA SER A 150 1.39 -6.96 -8.96
C SER A 150 1.65 -5.59 -9.59
N GLY A 151 1.69 -4.57 -8.74
CA GLY A 151 2.09 -3.23 -9.12
C GLY A 151 2.77 -2.51 -7.97
N LEU A 152 3.28 -1.33 -8.28
CA LEU A 152 4.06 -0.53 -7.36
C LEU A 152 3.64 0.94 -7.47
N VAL A 153 3.40 1.57 -6.32
CA VAL A 153 3.31 3.04 -6.23
C VAL A 153 4.48 3.57 -5.41
N VAL A 154 4.96 4.75 -5.81
CA VAL A 154 6.14 5.38 -5.21
C VAL A 154 5.83 6.83 -4.87
N TYR A 155 6.27 7.27 -3.70
CA TYR A 155 6.27 8.69 -3.34
C TYR A 155 7.53 9.05 -2.55
N ARG A 156 7.90 10.33 -2.59
CA ARG A 156 9.10 10.84 -1.93
C ARG A 156 8.75 11.93 -0.95
N VAL A 157 9.35 11.89 0.23
CA VAL A 157 9.21 12.91 1.25
C VAL A 157 10.57 13.47 1.64
N LYS A 158 10.59 14.72 2.07
CA LYS A 158 11.74 15.37 2.68
C LYS A 158 11.52 15.48 4.18
N ILE A 159 12.55 15.19 4.97
CA ILE A 159 12.51 15.44 6.42
C ILE A 159 12.62 16.95 6.65
N ASN A 160 11.64 17.51 7.36
CA ASN A 160 11.61 18.94 7.67
C ASN A 160 12.76 19.29 8.64
N ASN A 161 13.23 20.53 8.57
CA ASN A 161 14.32 21.03 9.44
C ASN A 161 13.81 21.41 10.84
#